data_AF-A0A0F9C6D7-F1
#
_entry.id   AF-A0A0F9C6D7-F1
#
_cell.length_a   1.000
_cell.length_b   1.000
_cell.length_c   1.000
_cell.angle_alpha   90.00
_cell.angle_beta   90.00
_cell.angle_gamma   90.00
#
_symmetry.space_group_name_H-M   'P 1'
#
loop_
_entity.id
_entity.type
_entity.pdbx_description
1 polymer ?
#
loop_
_entity_poly.entity_id
_entity_poly.type
_entity_poly.pdbx_seq_one_letter_code
_entity_poly.pdbx_strand_id
1 'polypeptide(L)'
;SLKIQKRLGKKIETAEGLMFLAEDLEISGNYDKSIEIFIEASELFNELGKLKKTNDIAREISRLKEFSKTMIEDEYLLNKYQVDKY
;
A
#
# COMPACT_ATOMS: atom_id res chain seq x y z
N SER A 1 25.30 8.87 -19.40
CA SER A 1 25.31 7.59 -20.15
C SER A 1 23.89 7.06 -20.29
N LEU A 2 23.48 6.65 -21.50
CA LEU A 2 22.14 6.12 -21.82
C LEU A 2 21.75 4.90 -20.96
N LYS A 3 22.71 4.03 -20.60
CA LYS A 3 22.45 2.85 -19.76
C LYS A 3 21.92 3.22 -18.36
N ILE A 4 22.42 4.31 -17.80
CA ILE A 4 21.98 4.80 -16.47
C ILE A 4 20.55 5.32 -16.57
N GLN A 5 20.25 6.15 -17.57
CA GLN A 5 18.90 6.69 -17.79
C GLN A 5 17.87 5.57 -17.99
N LYS A 6 18.20 4.54 -18.80
CA LYS A 6 17.33 3.37 -18.98
C LYS A 6 17.03 2.63 -17.67
N ARG A 7 18.05 2.44 -16.82
CA ARG A 7 17.87 1.78 -15.53
C ARG A 7 17.01 2.60 -14.56
N LEU A 8 17.23 3.92 -14.51
CA LEU A 8 16.42 4.81 -13.68
C LEU A 8 14.96 4.85 -14.16
N GLY A 9 14.74 4.93 -15.48
CA GLY A 9 13.40 4.89 -16.07
C GLY A 9 12.65 3.61 -15.69
N LYS A 10 13.29 2.44 -15.85
CA LYS A 10 12.70 1.16 -15.44
C LYS A 10 12.32 1.11 -13.96
N LYS A 11 13.14 1.67 -13.07
CA LYS A 11 12.83 1.73 -11.64
C LYS A 11 11.62 2.61 -11.35
N ILE A 12 11.51 3.76 -12.05
CA ILE A 12 10.36 4.65 -11.92
C ILE A 12 9.08 3.94 -12.37
N GLU A 13 9.10 3.34 -13.57
CA GLU A 13 7.97 2.59 -14.12
C GLU A 13 7.55 1.43 -13.20
N THR A 14 8.52 0.72 -12.62
CA THR A 14 8.26 -0.37 -11.66
C THR A 14 7.59 0.16 -10.39
N ALA A 15 8.13 1.23 -9.81
CA ALA A 15 7.56 1.83 -8.60
C ALA A 15 6.14 2.35 -8.81
N GLU A 16 5.86 2.96 -9.97
CA GLU A 16 4.52 3.41 -10.33
C GLU A 16 3.55 2.24 -10.56
N GLY A 17 4.01 1.15 -11.19
CA GLY A 17 3.22 -0.07 -11.32
C GLY A 17 2.85 -0.71 -9.99
N LEU A 18 3.78 -0.72 -9.03
CA LEU A 18 3.53 -1.21 -7.68
C LEU A 18 2.50 -0.35 -6.94
N MET A 19 2.51 0.98 -7.12
CA MET A 19 1.48 1.85 -6.54
C MET A 19 0.07 1.46 -7.00
N PHE A 20 -0.13 1.26 -8.30
CA PHE A 20 -1.43 0.83 -8.83
C PHE A 20 -1.84 -0.55 -8.30
N LEU A 21 -0.90 -1.49 -8.20
CA LEU A 21 -1.18 -2.81 -7.64
C LEU A 21 -1.59 -2.73 -6.15
N ALA A 22 -0.94 -1.88 -5.36
CA ALA A 22 -1.28 -1.69 -3.96
C ALA A 22 -2.69 -1.09 -3.80
N GLU A 23 -3.06 -0.13 -4.64
CA GLU A 23 -4.41 0.45 -4.69
C GLU A 23 -5.47 -0.61 -5.08
N ASP A 24 -5.21 -1.44 -6.09
CA ASP A 24 -6.11 -2.53 -6.48
C ASP A 24 -6.30 -3.57 -5.35
N LEU A 25 -5.22 -3.87 -4.62
CA LEU A 25 -5.26 -4.77 -3.45
C LEU A 25 -6.05 -4.17 -2.30
N GLU A 26 -5.93 -2.87 -2.05
CA GLU A 26 -6.76 -2.16 -1.06
C GLU A 26 -8.25 -2.26 -1.42
N ILE A 27 -8.61 -1.98 -2.67
CA ILE A 27 -10.00 -2.06 -3.15
C ILE A 27 -10.55 -3.48 -2.98
N SER A 28 -9.70 -4.49 -3.17
CA SER A 28 -10.04 -5.91 -3.00
C SER A 28 -10.08 -6.36 -1.52
N GLY A 29 -9.83 -5.47 -0.56
CA GLY A 29 -9.79 -5.77 0.87
C GLY A 29 -8.52 -6.49 1.34
N ASN A 30 -7.52 -6.66 0.47
CA ASN A 30 -6.26 -7.32 0.81
C ASN A 30 -5.24 -6.31 1.36
N TYR A 31 -5.55 -5.76 2.54
CA TYR A 31 -4.80 -4.66 3.13
C TYR A 31 -3.35 -5.02 3.49
N ASP A 32 -3.10 -6.24 4.00
CA ASP A 32 -1.75 -6.69 4.34
C ASP A 32 -0.85 -6.70 3.10
N LYS A 33 -1.34 -7.28 2.01
CA LYS A 33 -0.59 -7.32 0.76
C LYS A 33 -0.47 -5.94 0.11
N SER A 34 -1.49 -5.10 0.21
CA SER A 34 -1.42 -3.70 -0.24
C SER A 34 -0.26 -2.97 0.46
N ILE A 35 -0.14 -3.13 1.79
CA ILE A 35 0.96 -2.54 2.58
C ILE A 35 2.33 -3.06 2.13
N GLU A 36 2.48 -4.37 1.91
CA GLU A 36 3.73 -4.96 1.41
C GLU A 36 4.16 -4.36 0.06
N ILE A 37 3.22 -4.25 -0.88
CA ILE A 37 3.49 -3.67 -2.20
C ILE A 37 3.82 -2.16 -2.10
N PHE A 38 3.15 -1.43 -1.22
CA PHE A 38 3.50 -0.03 -0.93
C PHE A 38 4.92 0.11 -0.38
N ILE A 39 5.36 -0.80 0.50
CA ILE A 39 6.73 -0.81 1.03
C ILE A 39 7.74 -0.99 -0.11
N GLU A 40 7.52 -1.96 -1.00
CA GLU A 40 8.40 -2.20 -2.16
C GLU A 40 8.47 -0.97 -3.09
N ALA A 41 7.34 -0.33 -3.37
CA ALA A 41 7.30 0.92 -4.14
C ALA A 41 8.09 2.03 -3.45
N SER A 42 7.97 2.15 -2.12
CA SER A 42 8.67 3.15 -1.31
C SER A 42 10.18 2.95 -1.35
N GLU A 43 10.66 1.71 -1.28
CA GLU A 43 12.09 1.39 -1.40
C GLU A 43 12.65 1.86 -2.75
N LEU A 44 11.95 1.57 -3.85
CA LEU A 44 12.36 2.04 -5.18
C LEU A 44 12.35 3.56 -5.29
N PHE A 45 11.33 4.24 -4.77
CA PHE A 45 11.28 5.70 -4.76
C PHE A 45 12.38 6.31 -3.89
N ASN A 46 12.75 5.67 -2.78
CA ASN A 46 13.85 6.08 -1.93
C ASN A 46 15.19 5.99 -2.67
N GLU A 47 15.46 4.86 -3.36
CA GLU A 47 16.65 4.70 -4.20
C GLU A 47 16.74 5.74 -5.34
N LEU A 48 15.60 6.23 -5.81
CA LEU A 48 15.47 7.28 -6.83
C LEU A 48 15.52 8.71 -6.25
N GLY A 49 15.64 8.87 -4.93
CA GLY A 49 15.64 10.16 -4.23
C GLY A 49 14.28 10.88 -4.26
N LYS A 50 13.18 10.14 -4.48
CA LYS A 50 11.81 10.68 -4.59
C LYS A 50 11.12 10.77 -3.22
N LEU A 51 11.71 11.55 -2.31
CA LEU A 51 11.27 11.66 -0.91
C LEU A 51 9.80 12.08 -0.72
N LYS A 52 9.24 12.88 -1.64
CA LYS A 52 7.81 13.20 -1.60
C LYS A 52 6.95 11.94 -1.73
N LYS A 53 7.28 11.07 -2.70
CA LYS A 53 6.56 9.82 -2.94
C LYS A 53 6.66 8.87 -1.75
N THR A 54 7.85 8.74 -1.15
CA THR A 54 8.02 7.90 0.05
C THR A 54 7.19 8.40 1.23
N ASN A 55 7.10 9.72 1.42
CA ASN A 55 6.26 10.31 2.46
C ASN A 55 4.77 10.11 2.19
N ASP A 56 4.34 10.24 0.93
CA ASP A 56 2.95 10.01 0.54
C ASP A 56 2.57 8.53 0.80
N ILE A 57 3.43 7.59 0.41
CA ILE A 57 3.26 6.15 0.68
C ILE A 57 3.21 5.86 2.18
N ALA A 58 4.07 6.48 2.99
CA ALA A 58 4.07 6.28 4.43
C ALA A 58 2.74 6.71 5.09
N ARG A 59 2.09 7.76 4.56
CA ARG A 59 0.75 8.16 5.01
C ARG A 59 -0.31 7.12 4.62
N GLU A 60 -0.26 6.61 3.41
CA GLU A 60 -1.19 5.56 2.97
C GLU A 60 -1.04 4.27 3.79
N ILE A 61 0.18 3.81 4.04
CA ILE A 61 0.42 2.65 4.91
C ILE A 61 -0.14 2.89 6.32
N SER A 62 0.03 4.10 6.86
CA SER A 62 -0.48 4.43 8.21
C SER A 62 -2.02 4.40 8.24
N ARG A 63 -2.66 4.99 7.22
CA ARG A 63 -4.12 4.95 7.04
C ARG A 63 -4.64 3.51 6.92
N LEU A 64 -3.99 2.68 6.11
CA LEU A 64 -4.37 1.28 5.92
C LEU A 64 -4.25 0.45 7.18
N LYS A 65 -3.20 0.66 7.97
CA LYS A 65 -3.02 -0.02 9.28
C LYS A 65 -4.11 0.37 10.27
N GLU A 66 -4.51 1.64 10.30
CA GLU A 66 -5.60 2.08 11.16
C GLU A 66 -6.94 1.50 10.69
N PHE A 67 -7.21 1.56 9.39
CA PHE A 67 -8.44 1.06 8.80
C PHE A 67 -8.63 -0.45 8.98
N SER A 68 -7.59 -1.25 8.67
CA SER A 68 -7.63 -2.71 8.81
C SER A 68 -7.85 -3.15 10.26
N LYS A 69 -7.26 -2.43 11.23
CA LYS A 69 -7.49 -2.68 12.65
C LYS A 69 -8.95 -2.42 13.04
N THR A 70 -9.53 -1.30 12.61
CA THR A 70 -10.94 -0.97 12.88
C THR A 70 -11.88 -2.02 12.30
N MET A 71 -11.62 -2.49 11.07
CA MET A 71 -12.43 -3.54 10.44
C MET A 71 -12.44 -4.85 11.24
N ILE A 72 -11.29 -5.26 11.77
CA ILE A 72 -11.18 -6.46 12.62
C ILE A 72 -11.97 -6.28 13.92
N GLU A 73 -11.90 -5.08 14.52
CA GLU A 73 -12.65 -4.77 15.74
C GLU A 73 -14.16 -4.78 15.50
N ASP A 74 -14.63 -4.17 14.40
CA ASP A 74 -16.04 -4.16 14.01
C ASP A 74 -16.56 -5.57 13.72
N GLU A 75 -15.81 -6.38 12.97
CA GLU A 75 -16.14 -7.77 12.68
C GLU A 75 -16.22 -8.62 13.97
N TYR A 76 -15.29 -8.40 14.91
CA TYR A 76 -15.33 -9.07 16.21
C TYR A 76 -16.58 -8.69 17.02
N LEU A 77 -16.95 -7.40 17.04
CA LEU A 77 -18.15 -6.92 17.74
C LEU A 77 -19.42 -7.52 17.15
N LEU A 78 -19.56 -7.52 15.82
CA LEU A 78 -20.72 -8.11 15.12
C LEU A 78 -20.89 -9.59 15.48
N ASN A 79 -19.80 -10.35 15.41
CA ASN A 79 -19.81 -11.78 15.77
C ASN A 79 -20.13 -12.02 17.25
N LYS A 80 -19.56 -11.21 18.15
CA LYS A 80 -19.76 -11.35 19.60
C LYS A 80 -21.19 -11.10 20.04
N TYR A 81 -21.87 -10.12 19.43
CA TYR A 81 -23.21 -9.71 19.83
C TYR A 81 -24.34 -10.35 19.02
N GLN A 82 -24.03 -11.29 18.10
CA GLN A 82 -25.00 -11.97 17.20
C GLN A 82 -26.03 -11.00 16.59
N VAL A 83 -25.60 -9.80 16.20
CA VAL A 83 -26.53 -8.79 15.67
C VAL A 83 -27.09 -9.19 14.29
N ASP A 84 -26.50 -10.21 13.65
CA ASP A 84 -26.95 -10.83 12.39
C ASP A 84 -27.96 -11.98 12.57
N LYS A 85 -28.91 -11.86 13.50
CA LYS A 85 -30.05 -12.80 13.57
C LYS A 85 -31.39 -12.08 13.55
N TYR A 86 -31.77 -11.50 12.40
CA TYR A 86 -33.16 -11.34 11.98
C TYR A 86 -33.29 -11.45 10.47
#